data_AF-A0AAD9J544-F1
#
_entry.id   AF-A0AAD9J544-F1
#
_cell.length_a   1.000
_cell.length_b   1.000
_cell.length_c   1.000
_cell.angle_alpha   90.00
_cell.angle_beta   90.00
_cell.angle_gamma   90.00
#
_symmetry.space_group_name_H-M   'P 1'
#
loop_
_entity.id
_entity.type
_entity.pdbx_description
1 polymer ?
#
loop_
_entity_poly.entity_id
_entity_poly.type
_entity_poly.pdbx_seq_one_letter_code
_entity_poly.pdbx_strand_id
1 'polypeptide(L)'
;VQPEHFIFSTFGVLHVFPRQPSENLSLAAWQREAVIFSTIIKIPFFKYYLLRRMFVKWRANVHFKEYSTIRHQMSEGLLQAIPSFGAALLHISKLCQELLNLTFLPTDTVSKDSLTLQKAKRRQRALNLTKARQETMQVEL
;
A
#
# COMPACT_ATOMS: atom_id res chain seq x y z
N VAL A 1 6.54 26.08 10.73
CA VAL A 1 5.16 26.39 11.17
C VAL A 1 5.17 26.43 12.69
N GLN A 2 4.73 27.52 13.31
CA GLN A 2 4.73 27.62 14.78
C GLN A 2 3.63 26.71 15.36
N PRO A 3 3.91 25.92 16.42
CA PRO A 3 2.91 25.05 17.05
C PRO A 3 1.88 25.85 17.87
N GLU A 4 0.75 25.21 18.20
CA GLU A 4 -0.30 25.78 19.06
C GLU A 4 0.28 26.18 20.43
N HIS A 5 0.10 27.44 20.82
CA HIS A 5 0.63 27.96 22.08
C HIS A 5 -0.19 29.14 22.63
N PHE A 6 0.00 29.42 23.93
CA PHE A 6 -0.65 30.52 24.64
C PHE A 6 0.36 31.63 24.95
N ILE A 7 -0.04 32.88 24.72
CA ILE A 7 0.73 34.07 25.08
C ILE A 7 -0.03 34.80 26.19
N PHE A 8 0.63 35.04 27.32
CA PHE A 8 0.07 35.77 28.46
C PHE A 8 0.61 37.19 28.48
N SER A 9 -0.29 38.16 28.60
CA SER A 9 0.01 39.58 28.78
C SER A 9 -0.84 40.15 29.91
N THR A 10 -0.46 41.33 30.40
CA THR A 10 -1.21 42.07 31.43
C THR A 10 -2.64 42.40 31.00
N PHE A 11 -2.89 42.48 29.69
CA PHE A 11 -4.20 42.79 29.12
C PHE A 11 -5.03 41.55 28.81
N GLY A 12 -4.40 40.39 28.57
CA GLY A 12 -5.12 39.22 28.09
C GLY A 12 -4.26 38.02 27.78
N VAL A 13 -4.94 36.92 27.48
CA VAL A 13 -4.38 35.65 27.02
C VAL A 13 -4.73 35.49 25.56
N LEU A 14 -3.73 35.26 24.71
CA LEU A 14 -3.89 34.99 23.29
C LEU A 14 -3.62 33.52 23.03
N HIS A 15 -4.57 32.84 22.41
CA HIS A 15 -4.40 31.47 21.93
C HIS A 15 -4.06 31.49 20.44
N VAL A 16 -2.86 31.02 20.09
CA VAL A 16 -2.35 31.06 18.72
C VAL A 16 -2.48 29.69 18.07
N PHE A 17 -3.28 29.62 17.01
CA PHE A 17 -3.43 28.42 16.19
C PHE A 17 -2.60 28.53 14.91
N PRO A 18 -1.97 27.42 14.44
CA PRO A 18 -1.15 27.44 13.22
C PRO A 18 -1.90 27.74 11.92
N ARG A 19 -3.25 27.67 11.91
CA ARG A 19 -4.09 27.84 10.70
C ARG A 19 -5.45 28.52 10.96
N GLN A 20 -5.65 29.10 12.13
CA GLN A 20 -6.90 29.77 12.50
C GLN A 20 -6.57 31.13 13.11
N PRO A 21 -7.49 32.12 13.01
CA PRO A 21 -7.32 33.38 13.71
C PRO A 21 -7.12 33.12 15.20
N SER A 22 -6.19 33.87 15.80
CA SER A 22 -5.89 33.75 17.22
C SER A 22 -7.07 34.23 18.06
N GLU A 23 -7.51 33.42 19.00
CA GLU A 23 -8.56 33.80 19.94
C GLU A 23 -7.96 34.60 21.10
N ASN A 24 -8.57 35.74 21.44
CA ASN A 24 -8.15 36.56 22.57
C ASN A 24 -9.17 36.46 23.71
N LEU A 25 -8.66 36.27 24.92
CA LEU A 25 -9.44 36.26 26.15
C LEU A 25 -8.87 37.31 27.11
N SER A 26 -9.72 38.06 27.79
CA SER A 26 -9.23 38.96 28.85
C SER A 26 -8.60 38.14 29.98
N LEU A 27 -7.59 38.69 30.64
CA LEU A 27 -6.91 37.97 31.73
C LEU A 27 -7.89 37.66 32.88
N ALA A 28 -8.83 38.56 33.15
CA ALA A 28 -9.89 38.37 34.14
C ALA A 28 -10.83 37.21 33.80
N ALA A 29 -11.23 37.09 32.52
CA ALA A 29 -12.07 35.98 32.06
C ALA A 29 -11.32 34.64 32.15
N TRP A 30 -10.06 34.60 31.70
CA TRP A 30 -9.22 33.42 31.82
C TRP A 30 -9.07 32.97 33.28
N GLN A 31 -8.80 33.91 34.19
CA GLN A 31 -8.66 33.61 35.61
C GLN A 31 -9.96 33.06 36.20
N ARG A 32 -11.11 33.64 35.84
CA ARG A 32 -12.42 33.13 36.26
C ARG A 32 -12.64 31.70 35.80
N GLU A 33 -12.37 31.40 34.54
CA GLU A 33 -12.49 30.05 33.97
C GLU A 33 -11.53 29.06 34.66
N ALA A 34 -10.29 29.47 34.92
CA ALA A 34 -9.30 28.65 35.64
C ALA A 34 -9.76 28.29 37.05
N VAL A 35 -10.36 29.24 37.79
CA VAL A 35 -10.91 29.00 39.13
C VAL A 35 -12.11 28.06 39.09
N ILE A 36 -13.03 28.26 38.15
CA ILE A 36 -14.19 27.39 37.94
C ILE A 36 -13.71 25.97 37.64
N PHE A 37 -12.78 25.81 36.69
CA PHE A 37 -12.21 24.53 36.32
C PHE A 37 -11.53 23.83 37.52
N SER A 38 -10.72 24.56 38.28
CA SER A 38 -10.06 24.02 39.48
C SER A 38 -11.07 23.56 40.53
N THR A 39 -12.22 24.23 40.64
CA THR A 39 -13.29 23.84 41.57
C THR A 39 -13.99 22.58 41.08
N ILE A 40 -14.31 22.49 39.78
CA ILE A 40 -14.97 21.33 39.17
C ILE A 40 -14.08 20.07 39.29
N ILE A 41 -12.77 20.19 39.04
CA ILE A 41 -11.87 19.03 39.05
C ILE A 41 -11.69 18.43 40.45
N LYS A 42 -11.94 19.22 41.51
CA LYS A 42 -11.91 18.76 42.91
C LYS A 42 -13.11 17.91 43.27
N ILE A 43 -14.23 18.01 42.54
CA ILE A 43 -15.40 17.18 42.76
C ILE A 43 -15.00 15.71 42.51
N PRO A 44 -15.26 14.78 43.45
CA PRO A 44 -14.82 13.38 43.35
C PRO A 44 -15.21 12.71 42.04
N PHE A 45 -16.41 13.02 41.52
CA PHE A 45 -16.86 12.52 40.23
C PHE A 45 -15.86 12.81 39.10
N PHE A 46 -15.47 14.08 38.90
CA PHE A 46 -14.55 14.48 37.83
C PHE A 46 -13.12 14.01 38.10
N LYS A 47 -12.68 14.05 39.36
CA LYS A 47 -11.36 13.53 39.79
C LYS A 47 -11.20 12.05 39.40
N TYR A 48 -12.18 11.21 39.77
CA TYR A 48 -12.11 9.79 39.48
C TYR A 48 -12.52 9.45 38.05
N TYR A 49 -13.28 10.31 37.37
CA TYR A 49 -13.64 10.09 35.97
C TYR A 49 -12.42 10.01 35.06
N LEU A 50 -11.49 10.95 35.15
CA LEU A 50 -10.26 10.93 34.34
C LEU A 50 -9.45 9.66 34.60
N LEU A 51 -9.27 9.32 35.88
CA LEU A 51 -8.53 8.14 36.28
C LEU A 51 -9.20 6.85 35.79
N ARG A 52 -10.52 6.70 35.98
CA ARG A 52 -11.30 5.57 35.49
C ARG A 52 -11.23 5.47 33.97
N ARG A 53 -11.37 6.58 33.24
CA ARG A 53 -11.29 6.60 31.78
C ARG A 53 -9.92 6.13 31.28
N MET A 54 -8.85 6.55 31.96
CA MET A 54 -7.49 6.07 31.65
C MET A 54 -7.34 4.58 31.96
N PHE A 55 -7.81 4.10 33.11
CA PHE A 55 -7.74 2.68 33.46
C PHE A 55 -8.56 1.79 32.54
N VAL A 56 -9.75 2.23 32.11
CA VAL A 56 -10.58 1.47 31.15
C VAL A 56 -9.86 1.36 29.81
N LYS A 57 -9.28 2.45 29.30
CA LYS A 57 -8.48 2.43 28.06
C LYS A 57 -7.22 1.56 28.20
N TRP A 58 -6.52 1.68 29.32
CA TRP A 58 -5.35 0.87 29.59
C TRP A 58 -5.70 -0.63 29.63
N ARG A 59 -6.74 -1.01 30.37
CA ARG A 59 -7.21 -2.39 30.44
C ARG A 59 -7.61 -2.94 29.08
N ALA A 60 -8.33 -2.16 28.28
CA ALA A 60 -8.69 -2.55 26.91
C ALA A 60 -7.44 -2.76 26.05
N ASN A 61 -6.45 -1.87 26.14
CA ASN A 61 -5.20 -2.01 25.40
C ASN A 61 -4.37 -3.23 25.84
N VAL A 62 -4.34 -3.55 27.14
CA VAL A 62 -3.67 -4.74 27.65
C VAL A 62 -4.30 -6.00 27.07
N HIS A 63 -5.62 -6.14 27.18
CA HIS A 63 -6.34 -7.29 26.60
C HIS A 63 -6.20 -7.36 25.08
N PHE A 64 -6.22 -6.21 24.39
CA PHE A 64 -5.99 -6.17 22.96
C PHE A 64 -4.57 -6.63 22.59
N LYS A 65 -3.56 -6.22 23.36
CA LYS A 65 -2.17 -6.65 23.17
C LYS A 65 -2.00 -8.16 23.38
N GLU A 66 -2.60 -8.69 24.44
CA GLU A 66 -2.61 -10.13 24.71
C GLU A 66 -3.26 -10.90 23.56
N TYR A 67 -4.48 -10.51 23.16
CA TYR A 67 -5.19 -11.09 22.03
C TYR A 67 -4.36 -11.02 20.74
N SER A 68 -3.77 -9.86 20.43
CA SER A 68 -2.96 -9.67 19.23
C SER A 68 -1.71 -10.56 19.24
N THR A 69 -1.07 -10.71 20.41
CA THR A 69 0.10 -11.58 20.57
C THR A 69 -0.27 -13.04 20.33
N ILE A 70 -1.35 -13.53 20.94
CA ILE A 70 -1.85 -14.90 20.73
C ILE A 70 -2.23 -15.10 19.27
N ARG A 71 -2.95 -14.14 18.68
CA ARG A 71 -3.33 -14.20 17.26
C ARG A 71 -2.12 -14.27 16.35
N HIS A 72 -1.08 -13.48 16.62
CA HIS A 72 0.14 -13.47 15.82
C HIS A 72 0.89 -14.79 15.94
N GLN A 73 1.04 -15.33 17.16
CA GLN A 73 1.62 -16.66 17.37
C GLN A 73 0.83 -17.75 16.63
N MET A 74 -0.50 -17.69 16.71
CA MET A 74 -1.36 -18.59 15.96
C MET A 74 -1.19 -18.42 14.46
N SER A 75 -1.10 -17.20 13.91
CA SER A 75 -0.95 -17.00 12.47
C SER A 75 0.38 -17.51 11.93
N GLU A 76 1.48 -17.30 12.68
CA GLU A 76 2.79 -17.85 12.32
C GLU A 76 2.81 -19.38 12.42
N GLY A 77 2.16 -19.92 13.45
CA GLY A 77 2.11 -21.36 13.68
C GLY A 77 1.10 -22.11 12.80
N LEU A 78 0.06 -21.47 12.26
CA LEU A 78 -1.08 -22.16 11.64
C LEU A 78 -0.69 -23.01 10.42
N LEU A 79 0.24 -22.50 9.61
CA LEU A 79 0.70 -23.19 8.40
C LEU A 79 1.58 -24.42 8.72
N GLN A 80 2.33 -24.37 9.83
CA GLN A 80 3.15 -25.51 10.29
C GLN A 80 2.36 -26.49 11.17
N ALA A 81 1.40 -26.00 11.95
CA ALA A 81 0.66 -26.79 12.92
C ALA A 81 -0.38 -27.71 12.29
N ILE A 82 -0.79 -27.45 11.03
CA ILE A 82 -1.74 -28.30 10.30
C ILE A 82 -0.97 -29.16 9.28
N PRO A 83 -0.79 -30.48 9.53
CA PRO A 83 0.03 -31.36 8.69
C PRO A 83 -0.39 -31.39 7.22
N SER A 84 -1.69 -31.25 6.94
CA SER A 84 -2.23 -31.25 5.57
C SER A 84 -1.84 -29.98 4.79
N PHE A 85 -1.82 -28.81 5.43
CA PHE A 85 -1.38 -27.56 4.81
C PHE A 85 0.13 -27.56 4.59
N GLY A 86 0.91 -28.05 5.56
CA GLY A 86 2.36 -28.20 5.40
C GLY A 86 2.74 -29.11 4.24
N ALA A 87 2.07 -30.27 4.10
CA ALA A 87 2.27 -31.19 2.99
C ALA A 87 1.88 -30.56 1.64
N ALA A 88 0.75 -29.86 1.57
CA ALA A 88 0.33 -29.16 0.36
C ALA A 88 1.32 -28.05 -0.04
N LEU A 89 1.83 -27.29 0.93
CA LEU A 89 2.81 -26.21 0.69
C LEU A 89 4.16 -26.77 0.21
N LEU A 90 4.62 -27.90 0.76
CA LEU A 90 5.80 -28.61 0.28
C LEU A 90 5.61 -29.12 -1.15
N HIS A 91 4.42 -29.63 -1.47
CA HIS A 91 4.08 -30.04 -2.84
C HIS A 91 4.13 -28.87 -3.83
N ILE A 92 3.57 -27.72 -3.46
CA ILE A 92 3.62 -26.51 -4.29
C ILE A 92 5.07 -26.02 -4.46
N SER A 93 5.84 -25.99 -3.37
CA SER A 93 7.25 -25.61 -3.40
C SER A 93 8.07 -26.49 -4.34
N LYS A 94 7.85 -27.81 -4.27
CA LYS A 94 8.47 -28.78 -5.18
C LYS A 94 8.11 -28.51 -6.64
N LEU A 95 6.83 -28.31 -6.95
CA LEU A 95 6.37 -27.96 -8.30
C LEU A 95 6.99 -26.66 -8.82
N CYS A 96 7.13 -25.64 -7.98
CA CYS A 96 7.80 -24.38 -8.35
C CYS A 96 9.30 -24.59 -8.63
N GLN A 97 9.98 -25.40 -7.83
CA GLN A 97 11.39 -25.74 -8.09
C GLN A 97 11.56 -26.56 -9.37
N GLU A 98 10.65 -27.48 -9.64
CA GLU A 98 10.62 -28.23 -10.90
C GLU A 98 10.42 -27.28 -12.09
N LEU A 99 9.48 -26.33 -12.00
CA LEU A 99 9.27 -25.31 -13.04
C LEU A 99 10.46 -24.37 -13.24
N LEU A 100 11.20 -24.02 -12.18
CA LEU A 100 12.41 -23.20 -12.28
C LEU A 100 13.57 -23.97 -12.90
N ASN A 101 13.67 -25.27 -12.62
CA ASN A 101 14.69 -26.16 -13.20
C ASN A 101 14.37 -26.57 -14.63
N LEU A 102 13.11 -26.50 -15.04
CA LEU A 102 12.75 -26.52 -16.44
C LEU A 102 13.25 -25.22 -17.07
N THR A 103 14.41 -25.29 -17.73
CA THR A 103 14.84 -24.28 -18.69
C THR A 103 13.65 -23.99 -19.60
N PHE A 104 13.03 -22.83 -19.43
CA PHE A 104 11.95 -22.41 -20.31
C PHE A 104 12.47 -22.60 -21.74
N LEU A 105 11.72 -23.39 -22.52
CA LEU A 105 12.02 -23.70 -23.91
C LEU A 105 12.54 -22.43 -24.59
N PRO A 106 13.65 -22.49 -25.36
CA PRO A 106 14.11 -21.35 -26.09
C PRO A 106 12.93 -20.80 -26.88
N THR A 107 12.51 -19.57 -26.59
CA THR A 107 11.55 -18.83 -27.42
C THR A 107 12.23 -18.42 -28.74
N ASP A 108 13.03 -19.32 -29.31
CA ASP A 108 13.89 -19.13 -30.46
C ASP A 108 13.31 -19.91 -31.63
N THR A 109 12.15 -19.52 -32.16
CA THR A 109 11.81 -19.91 -33.55
C THR A 109 10.91 -18.94 -34.30
N VAL A 110 10.44 -17.81 -33.74
CA VAL A 110 9.54 -16.93 -34.52
C VAL A 110 10.29 -15.96 -35.45
N SER A 111 11.59 -15.71 -35.26
CA SER A 111 12.24 -14.62 -36.01
C SER A 111 12.93 -15.03 -37.32
N LYS A 112 13.52 -16.24 -37.43
CA LYS A 112 14.40 -16.58 -38.57
C LYS A 112 13.68 -17.08 -39.83
N ASP A 113 12.44 -17.59 -39.71
CA ASP A 113 11.67 -18.08 -40.86
C ASP A 113 10.90 -16.98 -41.62
N SER A 114 10.75 -15.80 -41.00
CA SER A 114 10.06 -14.68 -41.64
C SER A 114 10.85 -14.11 -42.85
N LEU A 115 12.19 -14.11 -42.77
CA LEU A 115 13.05 -13.55 -43.81
C LEU A 115 13.21 -14.50 -45.00
N THR A 116 13.20 -15.82 -44.78
CA THR A 116 13.29 -16.83 -45.84
C THR A 116 12.00 -16.88 -46.66
N LEU A 117 10.84 -16.80 -45.99
CA LEU A 117 9.54 -16.75 -46.67
C LEU A 117 9.37 -15.46 -47.50
N GLN A 118 9.87 -14.31 -47.02
CA GLN A 118 9.82 -13.05 -47.75
C GLN A 118 10.73 -13.06 -48.99
N LYS A 119 11.93 -13.66 -48.89
CA LYS A 119 12.85 -13.84 -50.03
C LYS A 119 12.27 -14.79 -51.09
N ALA A 120 11.59 -15.86 -50.68
CA ALA A 120 10.91 -16.78 -51.60
C ALA A 120 9.76 -16.10 -52.38
N LYS A 121 8.93 -15.30 -51.71
CA LYS A 121 7.85 -14.53 -52.37
C LYS A 121 8.38 -13.48 -53.35
N ARG A 122 9.52 -12.84 -53.06
CA ARG A 122 10.16 -11.89 -53.99
C ARG A 122 10.71 -12.56 -55.25
N ARG A 123 11.26 -13.78 -55.13
CA ARG A 123 11.71 -14.58 -56.29
C ARG A 123 10.55 -14.95 -57.23
N GLN A 124 9.40 -15.36 -56.68
CA GLN A 124 8.22 -15.68 -57.49
C GLN A 124 7.67 -14.46 -58.25
N ARG A 125 7.67 -13.27 -57.63
CA ARG A 125 7.26 -12.03 -58.32
C ARG A 125 8.20 -11.66 -59.46
N ALA A 126 9.51 -11.79 -59.28
CA ALA A 126 10.49 -11.51 -60.34
C ALA A 126 10.32 -12.45 -61.54
N LEU A 127 10.07 -13.74 -61.30
CA LEU A 127 9.86 -14.73 -62.36
C LEU A 127 8.57 -14.46 -63.15
N ASN A 128 7.51 -14.02 -62.47
CA ASN A 128 6.23 -13.68 -63.10
C ASN A 128 6.34 -12.39 -63.94
N LEU A 129 7.12 -11.40 -63.49
CA LEU A 129 7.40 -10.17 -64.26
C LEU A 129 8.24 -10.44 -65.51
N THR A 130 9.22 -11.35 -65.45
CA THR A 130 9.96 -11.76 -66.66
C THR A 130 9.09 -12.52 -67.65
N LYS A 131 8.16 -13.33 -67.15
CA LYS A 131 7.23 -14.08 -68.00
C LYS A 131 6.22 -13.15 -68.69
N ALA A 132 5.66 -12.18 -67.96
CA ALA A 132 4.80 -11.14 -68.52
C ALA A 132 5.51 -10.27 -69.56
N ARG A 133 6.80 -9.96 -69.38
CA ARG A 133 7.60 -9.20 -70.36
C ARG A 133 7.91 -9.99 -71.64
N GLN A 134 8.00 -11.31 -71.56
CA GLN A 134 8.14 -12.15 -72.75
C GLN A 134 6.83 -12.27 -73.53
N GLU A 135 5.69 -12.29 -72.85
CA GLU A 135 4.36 -12.33 -73.47
C GLU A 135 4.00 -11.00 -74.16
N THR A 136 4.42 -9.85 -73.64
CA THR A 136 4.20 -8.55 -74.32
C THR A 136 5.08 -8.31 -75.55
N MET A 137 6.25 -8.96 -75.66
CA MET A 137 7.11 -8.88 -76.86
C MET A 137 6.66 -9.82 -77.99
N GLN A 138 5.79 -10.80 -77.72
CA GLN A 138 5.23 -11.68 -78.76
C GLN A 138 3.92 -11.16 -79.37
N VAL A 139 3.42 -9.99 -78.94
CA VAL A 139 2.20 -9.37 -79.45
C VAL A 139 2.48 -8.14 -80.35
N GLU A 140 3.74 -7.71 -80.48
CA GLU A 140 4.16 -6.61 -81.38
C GLU A 140 4.96 -7.07 -82.64
N LEU A 141 4.83 -8.34 -83.04
CA LEU A 141 5.26 -8.87 -84.35
C LEU A 141 4.09 -9.62 -84.99
#